data_AF-A0A2A8V947-F1
#
_entry.id   AF-A0A2A8V947-F1
#
_cell.length_a   1.000
_cell.length_b   1.000
_cell.length_c   1.000
_cell.angle_alpha   90.00
_cell.angle_beta   90.00
_cell.angle_gamma   90.00
#
_symmetry.space_group_name_H-M   'P 1'
#
loop_
_entity.id
_entity.type
_entity.pdbx_description
1 polymer ?
#
loop_
_entity_poly.entity_id
_entity_poly.type
_entity_poly.pdbx_seq_one_letter_code
_entity_poly.pdbx_strand_id
1 'polypeptide(L)' 'MGNIVPHLWYKNITFSSGKAHFVAITLLSDIVYWYRPTIIRDTSGMIVGARTKFKGDMLQKSYQAFADT' A
#
# COMPACT_ATOMS: atom_id res chain seq x y z
N MET A 1 8.32 9.29 -4.15
CA MET A 1 7.53 8.19 -4.76
C MET A 1 6.22 8.10 -4.00
N GLY A 2 5.15 8.71 -4.53
CA GLY A 2 3.90 8.88 -3.82
C GLY A 2 3.09 7.59 -3.73
N ASN A 3 2.57 7.29 -2.55
CA ASN A 3 1.55 6.25 -2.38
C ASN A 3 0.31 6.66 -3.20
N ILE A 4 0.01 5.90 -4.25
CA ILE A 4 -1.18 6.12 -5.06
C ILE A 4 -2.37 5.60 -4.25
N VAL A 5 -3.05 6.51 -3.55
CA VAL A 5 -4.33 6.23 -2.89
C VAL A 5 -5.45 6.55 -3.88
N PRO A 6 -6.24 5.55 -4.34
CA PRO A 6 -7.39 5.80 -5.19
C PRO A 6 -8.42 6.65 -4.44
N HIS A 7 -8.92 7.73 -5.07
CA HIS A 7 -9.97 8.57 -4.49
C HIS A 7 -11.24 7.78 -4.13
N LEU A 8 -11.48 6.69 -4.85
CA LEU A 8 -12.58 5.75 -4.63
C LEU A 8 -12.55 5.14 -3.21
N TRP A 9 -11.38 5.02 -2.58
CA TRP A 9 -11.25 4.47 -1.22
C TRP A 9 -11.83 5.40 -0.16
N TYR A 10 -11.76 6.72 -0.35
CA TYR A 10 -12.39 7.68 0.57
C TYR A 10 -13.93 7.60 0.53
N LYS A 11 -14.50 7.09 -0.56
CA LYS A 11 -15.95 6.91 -0.72
C LYS A 11 -16.44 5.55 -0.21
N ASN A 12 -15.62 4.51 -0.35
CA ASN A 12 -16.03 3.13 -0.04
C ASN A 12 -15.53 2.61 1.31
N ILE A 13 -14.43 3.14 1.84
CA ILE A 13 -13.87 2.75 3.14
C ILE A 13 -14.31 3.80 4.16
N THR A 14 -15.56 3.67 4.60
CA THR A 14 -16.24 4.62 5.50
C THR A 14 -16.74 3.93 6.76
N PHE A 15 -16.82 4.69 7.86
CA PHE A 15 -17.44 4.24 9.11
C PHE A 15 -18.93 3.99 8.86
N SER A 16 -19.59 3.31 9.80
CA SER A 16 -21.07 3.21 9.81
C SER A 16 -21.76 4.59 9.82
N SER A 17 -21.05 5.64 10.21
CA SER A 17 -21.48 7.05 10.15
C SER A 17 -21.33 7.72 8.77
N GLY A 18 -20.76 7.03 7.77
CA GLY A 18 -20.54 7.55 6.41
C GLY A 18 -19.27 8.41 6.24
N LYS A 19 -18.52 8.69 7.31
CA LYS A 19 -17.24 9.40 7.24
C LYS A 19 -16.12 8.47 6.76
N ALA A 20 -15.16 8.97 5.99
CA ALA A 20 -14.02 8.18 5.52
C ALA A 20 -13.13 7.69 6.67
N HIS A 21 -12.71 6.42 6.62
CA HIS A 21 -11.74 5.83 7.52
C HIS A 21 -10.30 6.11 7.04
N PHE A 22 -9.77 7.29 7.37
CA PHE A 22 -8.41 7.69 6.96
C PHE A 22 -7.31 6.70 7.39
N VAL A 23 -7.40 6.13 8.59
CA VAL A 23 -6.42 5.15 9.10
C VAL A 23 -6.44 3.87 8.24
N ALA A 24 -7.63 3.34 7.95
CA ALA A 24 -7.78 2.13 7.13
C ALA A 24 -7.29 2.35 5.69
N ILE A 25 -7.60 3.50 5.10
CA ILE A 25 -7.16 3.89 3.76
C ILE A 25 -5.64 4.00 3.68
N THR A 26 -5.02 4.63 4.68
CA THR A 26 -3.56 4.79 4.76
C THR A 26 -2.85 3.44 4.91
N LEU A 27 -3.36 2.58 5.81
CA LEU A 27 -2.79 1.25 6.03
C LEU A 27 -2.92 0.36 4.80
N LEU A 28 -4.09 0.36 4.14
CA LEU A 28 -4.30 -0.37 2.89
C LEU A 28 -3.36 0.14 1.78
N SER A 29 -3.12 1.45 1.73
CA SER A 29 -2.21 2.02 0.74
C SER A 29 -0.77 1.57 0.94
N ASP A 30 -0.31 1.43 2.18
CA ASP A 30 1.03 0.94 2.48
C ASP A 30 1.14 -0.52 2.06
N ILE A 31 0.18 -1.37 2.46
CA ILE A 31 0.10 -2.77 2.04
C ILE A 31 0.15 -2.90 0.51
N VAL A 32 -0.72 -2.19 -0.21
CA VAL A 32 -0.76 -2.24 -1.67
C VAL A 32 0.54 -1.74 -2.30
N TYR A 33 1.18 -0.72 -1.72
CA TYR A 33 2.47 -0.24 -2.20
C TYR A 33 3.57 -1.30 -2.10
N TRP A 34 3.60 -2.06 -1.00
CA TRP A 34 4.57 -3.15 -0.78
C TRP A 34 4.28 -4.39 -1.62
N TYR A 35 3.00 -4.72 -1.83
CA TYR A 35 2.57 -5.87 -2.63
C TYR A 35 2.59 -5.62 -4.14
N ARG A 36 2.68 -4.36 -4.60
CA ARG A 36 2.68 -4.08 -6.04
C ARG A 36 3.92 -4.72 -6.70
N PRO A 37 3.76 -5.70 -7.60
CA PRO A 37 4.89 -6.37 -8.23
C PRO A 37 5.67 -5.34 -9.05
N THR A 38 6.96 -5.22 -8.77
CA THR A 38 7.85 -4.38 -9.55
C THR A 38 8.39 -5.22 -10.68
N ILE A 39 7.97 -4.90 -11.91
CA ILE A 39 8.44 -5.57 -13.12
C ILE A 39 9.91 -5.22 -13.30
N ILE A 40 10.77 -6.24 -13.31
CA ILE A 40 12.18 -6.09 -13.64
C ILE A 40 12.30 -6.19 -15.15
N ARG A 41 12.87 -5.17 -15.77
CA ARG A 41 13.19 -5.16 -17.19
C ARG A 41 14.70 -5.23 -17.37
N ASP A 42 15.14 -5.98 -18.36
CA ASP A 42 16.53 -6.02 -18.77
C ASP A 42 16.92 -4.72 -19.50
N THR A 43 18.20 -4.53 -19.71
CA THR A 43 18.79 -3.53 -20.61
C THR A 43 18.22 -3.58 -22.04
N SER A 44 17.75 -4.74 -22.51
CA SER A 44 17.04 -4.89 -23.79
C SER A 44 15.53 -4.57 -23.74
N GLY A 45 14.99 -4.16 -22.58
CA GLY A 45 13.58 -3.81 -22.40
C GLY A 45 12.63 -5.00 -22.17
N MET A 46 13.13 -6.22 -22.27
CA MET A 46 12.39 -7.47 -22.04
C MET A 46 12.07 -7.65 -20.56
N ILE A 47 10.87 -8.18 -20.24
CA ILE A 47 10.45 -8.47 -18.87
C ILE A 47 11.15 -9.75 -18.41
N VAL A 48 12.07 -9.64 -17.45
CA VAL A 48 12.91 -10.77 -16.97
C VAL A 48 12.30 -11.42 -15.73
N GLY A 49 11.39 -10.74 -15.05
CA GLY A 49 10.67 -11.27 -13.89
C GLY A 49 9.93 -10.21 -13.10
N ALA A 50 9.17 -10.64 -12.10
CA ALA A 50 8.53 -9.77 -11.12
C ALA A 50 9.22 -9.94 -9.75
N ARG A 51 9.69 -8.85 -9.17
CA ARG A 51 10.09 -8.83 -7.75
C ARG A 51 9.00 -8.17 -6.93
N THR A 52 8.61 -8.81 -5.84
CA THR A 52 7.91 -8.12 -4.77
C THR A 52 8.92 -7.21 -4.05
N LYS A 53 8.47 -6.10 -3.47
CA LYS A 53 9.36 -5.21 -2.69
C LYS A 53 9.63 -5.77 -1.28
N PHE A 54 9.20 -7.00 -1.00
CA PHE A 54 9.32 -7.64 0.30
C PHE A 54 10.76 -8.12 0.52
N LYS A 55 11.41 -7.59 1.57
CA LYS A 55 12.72 -8.05 2.04
C LYS A 55 12.64 -8.80 3.39
N GLY A 56 11.45 -8.94 3.97
CA GLY A 56 11.22 -9.58 5.27
C GLY A 56 9.74 -9.53 5.67
N ASP A 57 9.38 -10.35 6.65
CA ASP A 57 8.01 -10.51 7.14
C ASP A 57 7.48 -9.22 7.79
N MET A 58 6.26 -8.84 7.35
CA MET A 58 5.34 -7.89 7.98
C MET A 58 5.73 -6.40 8.04
N LEU A 59 4.68 -5.57 7.99
CA LEU A 59 4.67 -4.09 8.01
C LEU A 59 5.91 -3.42 8.62
N GLN A 60 6.47 -2.42 7.93
CA GLN A 60 7.58 -1.59 8.47
C GLN A 60 7.21 -0.76 9.71
N LYS A 61 5.91 -0.66 10.06
CA LYS A 61 5.43 0.04 11.25
C LYS A 61 4.63 -0.90 12.14
N SER A 62 4.97 -0.94 13.42
CA SER A 62 4.20 -1.68 14.42
C SER A 62 2.81 -1.06 14.58
N TYR A 63 1.80 -1.89 14.89
CA TYR A 63 0.43 -1.44 15.16
C TYR A 63 0.37 -0.33 16.24
N GLN A 64 1.29 -0.36 17.21
CA GLN A 64 1.45 0.67 18.23
C GLN A 64 1.66 2.08 17.63
N ALA A 65 2.44 2.19 16.55
CA ALA A 65 2.75 3.47 15.91
C ALA A 65 1.54 4.11 15.21
N PHE A 66 0.46 3.36 14.99
CA PHE A 66 -0.80 3.87 14.47
C PHE A 66 -1.83 4.16 15.56
N ALA A 67 -1.60 3.71 16.80
CA ALA A 67 -2.51 3.88 17.93
C ALA A 67 -2.23 5.15 18.74
N ASP A 68 -1.00 5.66 18.71
CA ASP A 68 -0.58 6.87 19.44
C ASP A 68 -0.87 8.19 18.68
N THR A 69 -1.89 8.23 17.81
CA THR A 69 -2.30 9.44 17.06
C THR A 69 -3.73 9.84 17.43
#